data_AF-A0A9D2I066-F1
#
_entry.id   AF-A0A9D2I066-F1
#
_cell.length_a   1.000
_cell.length_b   1.000
_cell.length_c   1.000
_cell.angle_alpha   90.00
_cell.angle_beta   90.00
_cell.angle_gamma   90.00
#
_symmetry.space_group_name_H-M   'P 1'
#
loop_
_entity.id
_entity.type
_entity.pdbx_description
1 polymer ?
#
loop_
_entity_poly.entity_id
_entity_poly.type
_entity_poly.pdbx_seq_one_letter_code
_entity_poly.pdbx_strand_id
1 'polypeptide(L)'
;MSFKPIETQEALDLIIKDRLAREREKYADYDDLKAKNASYETQVTALQKTIDESSATNTAHDDAVAELNAKIKGFETANLRTKIALQQGIPFDLVDRLAGDDEASIKADAERLAAFVKPKAPTPPLKTTEPTLGDDKDGPYKELLKNMNLKGE
;
A
#
# COMPACT_ATOMS: atom_id res chain seq x y z
N MET A 1 -77.06 -19.96 -27.26
CA MET A 1 -77.22 -19.02 -28.40
C MET A 1 -77.62 -19.84 -29.62
N SER A 2 -78.67 -19.46 -30.33
CA SER A 2 -79.04 -20.10 -31.60
C SER A 2 -78.19 -19.52 -32.73
N PHE A 3 -77.64 -20.37 -33.60
CA PHE A 3 -76.93 -19.93 -34.80
C PHE A 3 -77.90 -19.21 -35.73
N LYS A 4 -77.55 -17.98 -36.14
CA LYS A 4 -78.27 -17.23 -37.17
C LYS A 4 -77.39 -17.17 -38.42
N PRO A 5 -77.81 -17.78 -39.55
CA PRO A 5 -77.05 -17.73 -40.78
C PRO A 5 -76.91 -16.28 -41.26
N ILE A 6 -75.75 -15.97 -41.84
CA ILE A 6 -75.46 -14.65 -42.40
C ILE A 6 -76.03 -14.63 -43.82
N GLU A 7 -76.99 -13.75 -44.07
CA GLU A 7 -77.75 -13.69 -45.33
C GLU A 7 -77.28 -12.55 -46.26
N THR A 8 -76.39 -11.67 -45.79
CA THR A 8 -75.88 -10.52 -46.55
C THR A 8 -74.39 -10.31 -46.33
N GLN A 9 -73.69 -9.77 -47.35
CA GLN A 9 -72.28 -9.42 -47.24
C GLN A 9 -72.03 -8.36 -46.16
N GLU A 10 -72.94 -7.38 -46.02
CA GLU A 10 -72.83 -6.34 -45.00
C GLU A 10 -72.83 -6.90 -43.58
N ALA A 11 -73.67 -7.92 -43.31
CA ALA A 11 -73.71 -8.59 -42.02
C ALA A 11 -72.42 -9.38 -41.73
N LEU A 12 -71.81 -9.98 -42.75
CA LEU A 12 -70.49 -10.62 -42.63
C LEU A 12 -69.39 -9.60 -42.32
N ASP A 13 -69.35 -8.50 -43.06
CA ASP A 13 -68.34 -7.44 -42.90
C ASP A 13 -68.41 -6.79 -41.52
N LEU A 14 -69.62 -6.59 -40.97
CA LEU A 14 -69.82 -6.08 -39.60
C LEU A 14 -69.25 -7.04 -38.55
N ILE A 15 -69.57 -8.33 -38.63
CA ILE A 15 -69.06 -9.34 -37.69
C ILE A 15 -67.53 -9.44 -37.75
N ILE A 16 -66.95 -9.37 -38.95
CA ILE A 16 -65.49 -9.37 -39.15
C ILE A 16 -64.86 -8.11 -38.55
N LYS A 17 -65.44 -6.92 -38.78
CA LYS A 17 -64.97 -5.67 -38.18
C LYS A 17 -65.01 -5.72 -36.64
N ASP A 18 -66.10 -6.21 -36.06
CA ASP A 18 -66.23 -6.35 -34.60
C ASP A 18 -65.23 -7.36 -34.03
N ARG A 19 -64.94 -8.44 -34.76
CA ARG A 19 -63.91 -9.40 -34.35
C ARG A 19 -62.51 -8.78 -34.43
N LEU A 20 -62.21 -8.04 -35.50
CA LEU A 20 -60.93 -7.36 -35.68
C LEU A 20 -60.72 -6.24 -34.65
N ALA A 21 -61.76 -5.49 -34.30
CA ALA A 21 -61.70 -4.46 -33.27
C ALA A 21 -61.34 -5.07 -31.90
N ARG A 22 -62.03 -6.15 -31.50
CA ARG A 22 -61.75 -6.87 -30.25
C ARG A 22 -60.35 -7.48 -30.20
N GLU A 23 -59.84 -8.01 -31.32
CA GLU A 23 -58.46 -8.51 -31.40
C GLU A 23 -57.45 -7.37 -31.27
N ARG A 24 -57.67 -6.21 -31.92
CA ARG A 24 -56.78 -5.05 -31.79
C ARG A 24 -56.76 -4.47 -30.39
N GLU A 25 -57.92 -4.38 -29.73
CA GLU A 25 -58.00 -3.93 -28.33
C GLU A 25 -57.23 -4.84 -27.38
N LYS A 26 -57.24 -6.16 -27.62
CA LYS A 26 -56.53 -7.13 -26.79
C LYS A 26 -55.01 -6.93 -26.78
N TYR A 27 -54.45 -6.35 -27.85
CA TYR A 27 -53.01 -6.11 -28.00
C TYR A 27 -52.67 -4.62 -28.14
N ALA A 28 -53.54 -3.74 -27.67
CA ALA A 28 -53.35 -2.29 -27.79
C ALA A 28 -52.08 -1.81 -27.05
N ASP A 29 -51.63 -2.54 -26.03
CA ASP A 29 -50.44 -2.25 -25.22
C ASP A 29 -49.16 -2.94 -25.71
N TYR A 30 -49.24 -3.76 -26.77
CA TYR A 30 -48.11 -4.57 -27.21
C TYR A 30 -46.90 -3.73 -27.62
N ASP A 31 -47.12 -2.65 -28.36
CA ASP A 31 -46.02 -1.76 -28.80
C ASP A 31 -45.37 -1.05 -27.61
N ASP A 32 -46.15 -0.64 -26.62
CA ASP A 32 -45.65 -0.02 -25.38
C ASP A 32 -44.82 -1.01 -24.55
N LEU A 33 -45.31 -2.25 -24.40
CA LEU A 33 -44.59 -3.31 -23.71
C LEU A 33 -43.29 -3.66 -24.43
N LYS A 34 -43.31 -3.74 -25.76
CA LYS A 34 -42.13 -3.98 -26.58
C LYS A 34 -41.09 -2.86 -26.42
N ALA A 35 -41.53 -1.60 -26.43
CA ALA A 35 -40.66 -0.45 -26.23
C ALA A 35 -40.04 -0.44 -24.82
N LYS A 36 -40.83 -0.72 -23.78
CA LYS A 36 -40.33 -0.86 -22.40
C LYS A 36 -39.33 -1.99 -22.26
N ASN A 37 -39.60 -3.15 -22.85
CA ASN A 37 -38.70 -4.28 -22.75
C ASN A 37 -37.34 -4.00 -23.42
N ALA A 38 -37.35 -3.39 -24.61
CA ALA A 38 -36.11 -2.96 -25.27
C ALA A 38 -35.33 -1.92 -24.44
N SER A 39 -36.04 -0.99 -23.78
CA SER A 39 -35.42 -0.02 -22.86
C SER A 39 -34.81 -0.71 -21.64
N TYR A 40 -35.51 -1.68 -21.04
CA TYR A 40 -35.00 -2.43 -19.90
C TYR A 40 -33.81 -3.30 -20.27
N GLU A 41 -33.83 -3.99 -21.41
CA GLU A 41 -32.66 -4.74 -21.90
C GLU A 41 -31.44 -3.84 -22.06
N THR A 42 -31.63 -2.63 -22.62
CA THR A 42 -30.54 -1.65 -22.74
C THR A 42 -30.02 -1.19 -21.39
N GLN A 43 -30.91 -0.90 -20.43
CA GLN A 43 -30.54 -0.47 -19.08
C GLN A 43 -29.83 -1.59 -18.30
N VAL A 44 -30.33 -2.82 -18.38
CA VAL A 44 -29.70 -3.99 -17.73
C VAL A 44 -28.30 -4.21 -18.28
N THR A 45 -28.12 -4.13 -19.60
CA THR A 45 -26.80 -4.28 -20.23
C THR A 45 -25.83 -3.18 -19.79
N ALA A 46 -26.30 -1.93 -19.73
CA ALA A 46 -25.49 -0.80 -19.26
C ALA A 46 -25.10 -0.95 -17.77
N LEU A 47 -26.08 -1.30 -16.92
CA LEU A 47 -25.84 -1.50 -15.49
C LEU A 47 -24.89 -2.67 -15.24
N GLN A 48 -25.02 -3.78 -15.98
CA GLN A 48 -24.10 -4.91 -15.86
C GLN A 48 -22.66 -4.49 -16.19
N LYS A 49 -22.47 -3.74 -17.29
CA LYS A 49 -21.16 -3.21 -17.65
C LYS A 49 -20.57 -2.32 -16.55
N THR A 50 -21.37 -1.43 -15.96
CA THR A 50 -20.93 -0.58 -14.85
C THR A 50 -20.56 -1.40 -13.60
N ILE A 51 -21.32 -2.46 -13.29
CA ILE A 51 -20.99 -3.37 -12.19
C ILE A 51 -19.65 -4.06 -12.45
N ASP A 52 -19.44 -4.58 -13.66
CA ASP A 52 -18.20 -5.27 -14.02
C ASP A 52 -16.99 -4.30 -13.91
N GLU A 53 -17.11 -3.10 -14.47
CA GLU A 53 -16.07 -2.05 -14.38
C GLU A 53 -15.79 -1.61 -12.94
N SER A 54 -16.85 -1.41 -12.14
CA SER A 54 -16.71 -1.04 -10.72
C SER A 54 -16.08 -2.17 -9.91
N SER A 55 -16.42 -3.43 -10.19
CA SER A 55 -15.85 -4.58 -9.50
C SER A 55 -14.35 -4.71 -9.76
N ALA A 56 -13.93 -4.57 -11.01
CA ALA A 56 -12.52 -4.58 -11.40
C ALA A 56 -11.73 -3.42 -10.76
N THR A 57 -12.34 -2.24 -10.70
CA THR A 57 -11.74 -1.06 -10.04
C THR A 57 -11.58 -1.28 -8.54
N ASN A 58 -12.58 -1.85 -7.87
CA ASN A 58 -12.51 -2.16 -6.45
C ASN A 58 -11.41 -3.18 -6.14
N THR A 59 -11.27 -4.24 -6.95
CA THR A 59 -10.18 -5.21 -6.76
C THR A 59 -8.80 -4.56 -6.91
N ALA A 60 -8.62 -3.65 -7.87
CA ALA A 60 -7.36 -2.93 -8.04
C ALA A 60 -7.07 -1.99 -6.86
N HIS A 61 -8.10 -1.37 -6.28
CA HIS A 61 -7.95 -0.57 -5.07
C HIS A 61 -7.60 -1.40 -3.85
N ASP A 62 -8.23 -2.57 -3.67
CA ASP A 62 -7.92 -3.48 -2.56
C ASP A 62 -6.46 -3.96 -2.62
N ASP A 63 -5.98 -4.32 -3.83
CA ASP A 63 -4.57 -4.70 -4.05
C ASP A 63 -3.61 -3.54 -3.72
N ALA A 64 -3.93 -2.33 -4.18
CA ALA A 64 -3.12 -1.14 -3.89
C ALA A 64 -3.09 -0.81 -2.39
N VAL A 65 -4.22 -0.95 -1.69
CA VAL A 65 -4.32 -0.76 -0.24
C VAL A 65 -3.50 -1.81 0.50
N ALA A 66 -3.55 -3.08 0.08
CA ALA A 66 -2.75 -4.15 0.66
C ALA A 66 -1.24 -3.88 0.49
N GLU A 67 -0.81 -3.46 -0.70
CA GLU A 67 0.59 -3.12 -0.98
C GLU A 67 1.07 -1.93 -0.15
N LEU A 68 0.26 -0.86 -0.07
CA LEU A 68 0.56 0.32 0.74
C LEU A 68 0.66 -0.01 2.23
N ASN A 69 -0.27 -0.81 2.74
CA ASN A 69 -0.23 -1.26 4.14
C ASN A 69 1.01 -2.11 4.44
N ALA A 70 1.42 -2.97 3.51
CA ALA A 70 2.67 -3.74 3.64
C ALA A 70 3.91 -2.82 3.69
N LYS A 71 3.96 -1.80 2.83
CA LYS A 71 5.04 -0.80 2.82
C LYS A 71 5.07 0.01 4.11
N ILE A 72 3.90 0.49 4.58
CA ILE A 72 3.77 1.24 5.83
C ILE A 72 4.27 0.40 7.00
N LYS A 73 3.82 -0.85 7.13
CA LYS A 73 4.29 -1.77 8.18
C LYS A 73 5.80 -1.99 8.10
N GLY A 74 6.36 -2.12 6.89
CA GLY A 74 7.79 -2.22 6.67
C GLY A 74 8.57 -1.00 7.18
N PHE A 75 8.12 0.21 6.82
CA PHE A 75 8.74 1.45 7.28
C PHE A 75 8.59 1.68 8.79
N GLU A 76 7.43 1.38 9.37
CA GLU A 76 7.19 1.46 10.80
C GLU A 76 8.14 0.53 11.57
N THR A 77 8.28 -0.72 11.10
CA THR A 77 9.19 -1.69 11.71
C THR A 77 10.66 -1.25 11.58
N ALA A 78 11.08 -0.74 10.43
CA ALA A 78 12.44 -0.22 10.23
C ALA A 78 12.75 0.98 11.14
N ASN A 79 11.78 1.89 11.30
CA ASN A 79 11.90 3.03 12.22
C ASN A 79 12.00 2.57 13.67
N LEU A 80 11.18 1.59 14.09
CA LEU A 80 11.25 0.99 15.43
C LEU A 80 12.63 0.35 15.69
N ARG A 81 13.13 -0.46 14.74
CA ARG A 81 14.48 -1.07 14.83
C ARG A 81 15.56 -0.02 15.00
N THR A 82 15.51 1.05 14.20
CA THR A 82 16.49 2.15 14.28
C THR A 82 16.44 2.83 15.65
N LYS A 83 15.24 3.14 16.14
CA LYS A 83 15.06 3.78 17.45
C LYS A 83 15.58 2.91 18.59
N ILE A 84 15.28 1.62 18.57
CA ILE A 84 15.72 0.66 19.60
C ILE A 84 17.24 0.45 19.52
N ALA A 85 17.81 0.31 18.32
CA ALA A 85 19.25 0.18 18.14
C ALA A 85 20.02 1.37 18.74
N LEU A 86 19.56 2.60 18.46
CA LEU A 86 20.14 3.82 19.02
C LEU A 86 20.05 3.84 20.56
N GLN A 87 18.92 3.41 21.13
CA GLN A 87 18.74 3.31 22.58
C GLN A 87 19.68 2.28 23.23
N GLN A 88 19.95 1.17 22.54
CA GLN A 88 20.81 0.09 23.05
C GLN A 88 22.30 0.28 22.70
N GLY A 89 22.64 1.34 21.97
CA GLY A 89 24.02 1.63 21.55
C GLY A 89 24.55 0.68 20.48
N ILE A 90 23.65 0.12 19.65
CA ILE A 90 24.00 -0.74 18.52
C ILE A 90 24.39 0.16 17.34
N PRO A 91 25.55 -0.07 16.69
CA PRO A 91 25.94 0.64 15.48
C PRO A 91 24.87 0.57 14.38
N PHE A 92 24.72 1.64 13.62
CA PHE A 92 23.70 1.75 12.56
C PHE A 92 23.77 0.60 11.54
N ASP A 93 24.98 0.19 11.17
CA ASP A 93 25.22 -0.92 10.24
C ASP A 93 24.64 -2.27 10.70
N LEU A 94 24.31 -2.40 11.99
CA LEU A 94 23.73 -3.61 12.58
C LEU A 94 22.22 -3.47 12.86
N VAL A 95 21.60 -2.32 12.60
CA VAL A 95 20.15 -2.12 12.78
C VAL A 95 19.36 -3.13 11.96
N ASP A 96 19.78 -3.40 10.73
CA ASP A 96 19.14 -4.34 9.81
C ASP A 96 19.22 -5.80 10.27
N ARG A 97 20.08 -6.11 11.26
CA ARG A 97 20.17 -7.44 11.87
C ARG A 97 19.13 -7.68 12.96
N LEU A 98 18.50 -6.63 13.47
CA LEU A 98 17.48 -6.76 14.52
C LEU A 98 16.25 -7.47 13.96
N ALA A 99 15.88 -8.58 14.59
CA ALA A 99 14.73 -9.39 14.24
C ALA A 99 13.54 -9.10 15.18
N GLY A 100 12.33 -9.15 14.62
CA GLY A 100 11.10 -8.94 15.35
C GLY A 100 10.04 -8.19 14.54
N ASP A 101 8.78 -8.47 14.88
CA ASP A 101 7.58 -7.88 14.27
C ASP A 101 6.87 -6.89 15.22
N ASP A 102 7.27 -6.86 16.49
CA ASP A 102 6.70 -6.03 17.55
C ASP A 102 7.81 -5.39 18.42
N GLU A 103 7.50 -4.28 19.07
CA GLU A 103 8.48 -3.50 19.84
C GLU A 103 9.18 -4.35 20.92
N ALA A 104 8.44 -5.26 21.57
CA ALA A 104 8.98 -6.11 22.62
C ALA A 104 9.99 -7.14 22.08
N SER A 105 9.71 -7.79 20.95
CA SER A 105 10.68 -8.74 20.35
C SER A 105 11.92 -8.04 19.83
N ILE A 106 11.77 -6.90 19.15
CA ILE A 106 12.90 -6.11 18.64
C ILE A 106 13.77 -5.63 19.81
N LYS A 107 13.16 -5.22 20.92
CA LYS A 107 13.91 -4.80 22.11
C LYS A 107 14.69 -5.96 22.75
N ALA A 108 14.06 -7.13 22.90
CA ALA A 108 14.73 -8.31 23.44
C ALA A 108 15.90 -8.75 22.57
N ASP A 109 15.74 -8.70 21.24
CA ASP A 109 16.82 -9.03 20.31
C ASP A 109 17.95 -7.99 20.34
N ALA A 110 17.59 -6.71 20.40
CA ALA A 110 18.56 -5.63 20.54
C ALA A 110 19.37 -5.74 21.84
N GLU A 111 18.75 -6.08 22.96
CA GLU A 111 19.46 -6.30 24.23
C GLU A 111 20.47 -7.46 24.12
N ARG A 112 20.09 -8.55 23.46
CA ARG A 112 21.01 -9.68 23.19
C ARG A 112 22.16 -9.24 22.31
N LEU A 113 21.89 -8.57 21.19
CA LEU A 113 22.90 -8.14 20.24
C LEU A 113 23.85 -7.11 20.87
N ALA A 114 23.32 -6.16 21.63
CA ALA A 114 24.11 -5.19 22.37
C ALA A 114 25.07 -5.84 23.38
N ALA A 115 24.69 -6.97 24.00
CA ALA A 115 25.58 -7.71 24.89
C ALA A 115 26.82 -8.29 24.16
N PHE A 116 26.70 -8.60 22.87
CA PHE A 116 27.83 -9.08 22.05
C PHE A 116 28.66 -7.96 21.45
N VAL A 117 28.03 -6.83 21.11
CA VAL A 117 28.68 -5.70 20.41
C VAL A 117 29.38 -4.74 21.36
N LYS A 118 28.92 -4.62 22.62
CA LYS A 118 29.60 -3.78 23.60
C LYS A 118 31.05 -4.26 23.80
N PRO A 119 32.06 -3.39 23.62
CA PRO A 119 33.45 -3.78 23.78
C PRO A 119 33.69 -4.25 25.21
N LYS A 120 34.18 -5.49 25.34
CA LYS A 120 34.45 -6.17 26.62
C LYS A 120 35.59 -5.52 27.43
N ALA A 121 36.31 -4.56 26.86
CA ALA A 121 37.38 -3.83 27.53
C ALA A 121 37.39 -2.36 27.10
N PRO A 122 37.72 -1.42 28.00
CA PRO A 122 38.00 -0.04 27.62
C PRO A 122 39.14 -0.03 26.60
N THR A 123 38.95 0.67 25.49
CA THR A 123 40.03 0.90 24.52
C THR A 123 41.20 1.54 25.26
N PRO A 124 42.38 0.90 25.31
CA PRO A 124 43.53 1.51 25.96
C PRO A 124 43.83 2.85 25.32
N PRO A 125 44.24 3.86 26.09
CA PRO A 125 44.57 5.17 25.56
C PRO A 125 45.61 5.00 24.45
N LEU A 126 45.42 5.73 23.35
CA LEU A 126 46.38 5.76 22.26
C LEU A 126 47.75 6.11 22.84
N LYS A 127 48.79 5.37 22.43
CA LYS A 127 50.15 5.67 22.82
C LYS A 127 50.45 7.11 22.40
N THR A 128 50.80 7.96 23.35
CA THR A 128 51.25 9.32 23.07
C THR A 128 52.51 9.23 22.22
N THR A 129 52.46 9.73 20.98
CA THR A 129 53.65 9.90 20.13
C THR A 129 54.33 11.23 20.38
N GLU A 130 53.78 12.04 21.28
CA GLU A 130 54.38 13.29 21.70
C GLU A 130 55.63 12.97 22.52
N PRO A 131 56.80 13.54 22.15
CA PRO A 131 58.01 13.39 22.96
C PRO A 131 57.69 13.90 24.37
N THR A 132 58.02 13.10 25.38
CA THR A 132 57.87 13.50 26.78
C THR A 132 58.89 14.59 27.07
N LEU A 133 58.47 15.84 26.85
CA LEU A 133 59.13 17.01 27.42
C LEU A 133 58.96 16.85 28.93
N GLY A 134 60.01 16.40 29.61
CA GLY A 134 59.99 16.19 31.06
C GLY A 134 59.41 17.42 31.76
N ASP A 135 58.71 17.21 32.87
CA ASP A 135 57.88 18.18 33.62
C ASP A 135 58.61 19.46 34.08
N ASP A 136 59.91 19.57 33.80
CA ASP A 136 60.71 20.76 33.98
C ASP A 136 60.49 21.74 32.83
N LYS A 137 60.30 23.01 33.21
CA LYS A 137 60.15 24.16 32.30
C LYS A 137 61.30 24.32 31.30
N ASP A 138 62.40 23.61 31.51
CA ASP A 138 63.62 23.60 30.67
C ASP A 138 63.58 22.57 29.53
N GLY A 139 62.63 21.64 29.53
CA GLY A 139 62.47 20.61 28.48
C GLY A 139 62.38 21.20 27.07
N PRO A 140 61.49 22.20 26.82
CA PRO A 140 61.34 22.84 25.52
C PRO A 140 62.60 23.61 25.09
N TYR A 141 63.31 24.20 26.05
CA TYR A 141 64.52 24.97 25.78
C TYR A 141 65.73 24.08 25.45
N LYS A 142 65.84 22.91 26.08
CA LYS A 142 66.90 21.93 25.76
C LYS A 142 66.80 21.41 24.33
N GLU A 143 65.59 21.19 23.82
CA GLU A 143 65.38 20.72 22.46
C GLU A 143 65.70 21.80 21.41
N LEU A 144 65.37 23.06 21.72
CA LEU A 144 65.75 24.23 20.91
C LEU A 144 67.28 24.40 20.86
N LEU A 145 67.97 24.30 22.00
CA LEU A 145 69.43 24.39 22.07
C LEU A 145 70.12 23.25 21.31
N LYS A 146 69.58 22.03 21.41
CA LYS A 146 70.12 20.87 20.67
C LYS A 146 70.01 21.08 19.16
N ASN A 147 68.91 21.64 18.68
CA ASN A 147 68.71 21.94 17.26
C ASN A 147 69.52 23.15 16.76
N MET A 148 69.91 24.07 17.66
CA MET A 148 70.84 25.15 17.34
C MET A 148 72.29 24.65 17.20
N ASN A 149 72.73 23.72 18.06
CA ASN A 149 74.07 23.14 17.98
C ASN A 149 74.29 22.22 16.76
N LEU A 150 73.21 21.77 16.11
CA LEU A 150 73.26 20.93 14.89
C LEU A 150 73.20 21.74 13.59
N LYS A 151 72.91 23.04 13.64
CA LYS A 151 72.81 23.94 12.47
C LYS A 151 74.05 24.81 12.24
N GLY A 152 75.11 24.56 13.01
CA GLY A 152 76.37 25.29 12.96
C GLY A 152 77.57 24.40 12.62
N GLU A 153 77.48 23.64 11.52
CA GLU A 153 78.62 23.18 10.70
C GLU A 153 78.22 23.22 9.22
#